data_AF-A0A1P8MV32-F1
#
_entry.id   AF-A0A1P8MV32-F1
#
_cell.length_a   1.000
_cell.length_b   1.000
_cell.length_c   1.000
_cell.angle_alpha   90.00
_cell.angle_beta   90.00
_cell.angle_gamma   90.00
#
_symmetry.space_group_name_H-M   'P 1'
#
loop_
_entity.id
_entity.type
_entity.pdbx_description
1 polymer ?
#
loop_
_entity_poly.entity_id
_entity_poly.type
_entity_poly.pdbx_seq_one_letter_code
_entity_poly.pdbx_strand_id
1 'polypeptide(L)'
;MTKIAILVLQNTNMLSLAAAVDPLRAANRQAAQDLYGWEFLTPTDSPVRLTSGLIIPANPIHRRAACDALILVAGFDPAHQASPNLLASIRRLTTKTVTLLAIDGGAWLAAKAGLLDGHNATTHWEDLEIFAETFPAVTVKNARYVVSGARWTSGGAAPALDMMLHLIAQQQGPQLAAKVAAGFIHTAHPAPSDPQIRHLPSTGHNRITARAHEVMEAHLDTPLRIPDIAARLALSPRRLQQHFQTQFGHSPKAHYAALRLSEAHRLITTTTQNLHDIALTTGFSSQSGLSRAHMAQYGQSPRAARAQALHLAR
;
A
#
# COMPACT_ATOMS: atom_id res chain seq x y z
N MET A 1 13.41 -23.31 -15.21
CA MET A 1 12.37 -22.32 -15.49
C MET A 1 11.27 -22.41 -14.44
N THR A 2 11.08 -21.37 -13.64
CA THR A 2 10.00 -21.25 -12.65
C THR A 2 8.69 -20.89 -13.35
N LYS A 3 7.62 -21.67 -13.12
CA LYS A 3 6.28 -21.46 -13.70
C LYS A 3 5.40 -20.66 -12.76
N ILE A 4 5.03 -19.45 -13.17
CA ILE A 4 4.31 -18.48 -12.36
C ILE A 4 2.89 -18.31 -12.88
N ALA A 5 1.90 -18.40 -11.99
CA ALA A 5 0.52 -18.02 -12.26
C ALA A 5 0.28 -16.61 -11.71
N ILE A 6 -0.23 -15.69 -12.55
CA ILE A 6 -0.49 -14.31 -12.14
C ILE A 6 -2.00 -14.06 -12.20
N LEU A 7 -2.66 -14.12 -11.05
CA LEU A 7 -4.07 -13.79 -10.93
C LEU A 7 -4.25 -12.27 -10.89
N VAL A 8 -4.97 -11.72 -11.87
CA VAL A 8 -5.27 -10.29 -11.98
C VAL A 8 -6.75 -10.05 -11.67
N LEU A 9 -7.04 -9.07 -10.83
CA LEU A 9 -8.40 -8.72 -10.39
C LEU A 9 -8.92 -7.49 -11.15
N GLN A 10 -10.25 -7.30 -11.12
CA GLN A 10 -10.88 -6.10 -11.69
C GLN A 10 -10.35 -4.85 -10.99
N ASN A 11 -10.21 -3.76 -11.75
CA ASN A 11 -9.76 -2.46 -11.24
C ASN A 11 -8.38 -2.51 -10.58
N THR A 12 -7.53 -3.46 -10.99
CA THR A 12 -6.09 -3.42 -10.67
C THR A 12 -5.42 -2.28 -11.41
N ASN A 13 -4.49 -1.58 -10.75
CA ASN A 13 -3.67 -0.57 -11.39
C ASN A 13 -2.57 -1.21 -12.26
N MET A 14 -2.26 -0.59 -13.40
CA MET A 14 -1.27 -1.14 -14.35
C MET A 14 0.13 -1.25 -13.75
N LEU A 15 0.49 -0.34 -12.85
CA LEU A 15 1.82 -0.31 -12.24
C LEU A 15 2.08 -1.54 -11.36
N SER A 16 1.08 -2.03 -10.63
CA SER A 16 1.19 -3.25 -9.82
C SER A 16 1.35 -4.49 -10.67
N LEU A 17 0.63 -4.55 -11.80
CA LEU A 17 0.79 -5.63 -12.78
C LEU A 17 2.18 -5.59 -13.42
N ALA A 18 2.65 -4.41 -13.82
CA ALA A 18 4.00 -4.23 -14.36
C ALA A 18 5.06 -4.62 -13.34
N ALA A 19 4.93 -4.18 -12.08
CA ALA A 19 5.86 -4.52 -11.00
C ALA A 19 5.93 -6.03 -10.72
N ALA A 20 4.84 -6.78 -10.95
CA ALA A 20 4.82 -8.23 -10.85
C ALA A 20 5.54 -8.93 -12.03
N VAL A 21 5.45 -8.38 -13.25
CA VAL A 21 5.85 -9.09 -14.49
C VAL A 21 7.20 -8.63 -15.02
N ASP A 22 7.43 -7.32 -15.08
CA ASP A 22 8.60 -6.75 -15.75
C ASP A 22 9.93 -7.19 -15.13
N PRO A 23 10.08 -7.33 -13.79
CA PRO A 23 11.30 -7.88 -13.22
C PRO A 23 11.64 -9.27 -13.74
N LEU A 24 10.63 -10.14 -13.90
CA LEU A 24 10.79 -11.50 -14.42
C LEU A 24 11.20 -11.48 -15.89
N ARG A 25 10.52 -10.67 -16.70
CA ARG A 25 10.85 -10.47 -18.13
C ARG A 25 12.26 -9.91 -18.30
N ALA A 26 12.64 -8.93 -17.50
CA ALA A 26 13.96 -8.33 -17.52
C ALA A 26 15.04 -9.32 -17.06
N ALA A 27 14.78 -10.14 -16.05
CA ALA A 27 15.69 -11.20 -15.62
C ALA A 27 15.97 -12.19 -16.75
N ASN A 28 14.92 -12.67 -17.45
CA ASN A 28 15.12 -13.55 -18.61
C ASN A 28 15.99 -12.91 -19.68
N ARG A 29 15.72 -11.63 -20.01
CA ARG A 29 16.49 -10.88 -21.00
C ARG A 29 17.95 -10.71 -20.59
N GLN A 30 18.21 -10.33 -19.34
CA GLN A 30 19.57 -10.09 -18.84
C GLN A 30 20.38 -11.39 -18.69
N ALA A 31 19.70 -12.51 -18.44
CA ALA A 31 20.31 -13.83 -18.38
C ALA A 31 20.44 -14.51 -19.76
N ALA A 32 19.77 -13.96 -20.79
CA ALA A 32 19.59 -14.61 -22.09
C ALA A 32 19.05 -16.05 -21.99
N GLN A 33 18.16 -16.29 -21.01
CA GLN A 33 17.59 -17.61 -20.68
C GLN A 33 16.16 -17.46 -20.15
N ASP A 34 15.32 -18.49 -20.38
CA ASP A 34 13.97 -18.56 -19.81
C ASP A 34 14.01 -19.04 -18.35
N LEU A 35 14.42 -18.14 -17.45
CA LEU A 35 14.44 -18.40 -16.01
C LEU A 35 13.02 -18.45 -15.44
N TYR A 36 12.13 -17.59 -15.94
CA TYR A 36 10.74 -17.46 -15.51
C TYR A 36 9.78 -17.59 -16.69
N GLY A 37 8.71 -18.38 -16.54
CA GLY A 37 7.57 -18.40 -17.45
C GLY A 37 6.31 -18.04 -16.68
N TRP A 38 5.44 -17.21 -17.24
CA TRP A 38 4.21 -16.78 -16.56
C TRP A 38 2.97 -16.92 -17.44
N GLU A 39 1.82 -17.12 -16.78
CA GLU A 39 0.50 -17.07 -17.39
C GLU A 39 -0.38 -16.11 -16.59
N PHE A 40 -1.11 -15.23 -17.29
CA PHE A 40 -2.15 -14.42 -16.67
C PHE A 40 -3.41 -15.24 -16.45
N LEU A 41 -4.01 -15.09 -15.27
CA LEU A 41 -5.27 -15.72 -14.89
C LEU A 41 -6.28 -14.66 -14.46
N THR A 42 -7.55 -14.96 -14.71
CA THR A 42 -8.70 -14.16 -14.25
C THR A 42 -9.49 -14.90 -13.17
N PRO A 43 -10.32 -14.19 -12.37
CA PRO A 43 -11.18 -14.83 -11.38
C PRO A 43 -12.26 -15.73 -12.00
N THR A 44 -12.70 -15.37 -13.20
CA THR A 44 -13.83 -15.96 -13.95
C THR A 44 -13.48 -16.05 -15.44
N ASP A 45 -14.31 -16.70 -16.26
CA ASP A 45 -14.10 -16.76 -17.72
C ASP A 45 -14.16 -15.38 -18.42
N SER A 46 -14.60 -14.33 -17.72
CA SER A 46 -14.59 -12.96 -18.24
C SER A 46 -13.21 -12.29 -18.13
N PRO A 47 -12.80 -11.49 -19.15
CA PRO A 47 -11.62 -10.65 -19.07
C PRO A 47 -11.68 -9.65 -17.92
N VAL A 48 -10.50 -9.23 -17.48
CA VAL A 48 -10.32 -8.24 -16.42
C VAL A 48 -9.97 -6.89 -17.01
N ARG A 49 -10.66 -5.83 -16.57
CA ARG A 49 -10.38 -4.45 -16.93
C ARG A 49 -9.55 -3.79 -15.82
N LEU A 50 -8.39 -3.27 -16.21
CA LEU A 50 -7.53 -2.46 -15.34
C LEU A 50 -8.07 -1.02 -15.24
N THR A 51 -7.64 -0.28 -14.21
CA THR A 51 -8.02 1.14 -14.07
C THR A 51 -7.53 2.02 -15.22
N SER A 52 -6.49 1.60 -15.95
CA SER A 52 -6.01 2.28 -17.16
C SER A 52 -6.90 2.05 -18.39
N GLY A 53 -7.93 1.22 -18.28
CA GLY A 53 -8.81 0.84 -19.39
C GLY A 53 -8.32 -0.37 -20.19
N LEU A 54 -7.10 -0.86 -19.95
CA LEU A 54 -6.57 -2.08 -20.56
C LEU A 54 -7.39 -3.30 -20.15
N ILE A 55 -7.57 -4.22 -21.09
CA ILE A 55 -8.27 -5.49 -20.87
C ILE A 55 -7.25 -6.61 -20.91
N ILE A 56 -7.26 -7.46 -19.90
CA ILE A 56 -6.43 -8.66 -19.79
C ILE A 56 -7.29 -9.87 -20.15
N PRO A 57 -7.19 -10.39 -21.40
CA PRO A 57 -7.80 -11.67 -21.75
C PRO A 57 -6.92 -12.79 -21.20
N ALA A 58 -7.48 -13.63 -20.34
CA ALA A 58 -6.75 -14.70 -19.68
C ALA A 58 -7.67 -15.86 -19.31
N ASN A 59 -7.08 -17.03 -19.07
CA ASN A 59 -7.82 -18.20 -18.63
C ASN A 59 -8.27 -18.01 -17.17
N PRO A 60 -9.45 -18.52 -16.79
CA PRO A 60 -9.87 -18.46 -15.40
C PRO A 60 -9.00 -19.36 -14.51
N ILE A 61 -8.75 -18.90 -13.29
CA ILE A 61 -7.91 -19.60 -12.31
C ILE A 61 -8.34 -21.05 -12.04
N HIS A 62 -9.63 -21.34 -12.11
CA HIS A 62 -10.15 -22.69 -11.86
C HIS A 62 -9.67 -23.74 -12.88
N ARG A 63 -9.22 -23.31 -14.08
CA ARG A 63 -8.64 -24.21 -15.10
C ARG A 63 -7.15 -24.49 -14.88
N ARG A 64 -6.46 -23.68 -14.07
CA ARG A 64 -5.04 -23.88 -13.80
C ARG A 64 -4.83 -25.04 -12.81
N ALA A 65 -4.00 -26.00 -13.19
CA ALA A 65 -3.73 -27.18 -12.36
C ALA A 65 -2.61 -26.96 -11.32
N ALA A 66 -1.46 -26.40 -11.74
CA ALA A 66 -0.29 -26.24 -10.86
C ALA A 66 0.60 -25.07 -11.29
N CYS A 67 1.37 -24.52 -10.36
CA CYS A 67 2.41 -23.51 -10.56
C CYS A 67 3.47 -23.64 -9.47
N ASP A 68 4.66 -23.08 -9.69
CA ASP A 68 5.71 -22.99 -8.67
C ASP A 68 5.49 -21.77 -7.77
N ALA A 69 4.91 -20.70 -8.33
CA ALA A 69 4.47 -19.53 -7.59
C ALA A 69 3.13 -18.98 -8.10
N LEU A 70 2.34 -18.44 -7.18
CA LEU A 70 1.09 -17.74 -7.45
C LEU A 70 1.25 -16.28 -7.03
N ILE A 71 1.10 -15.36 -7.98
CA ILE A 71 1.07 -13.92 -7.74
C ILE A 71 -0.38 -13.46 -7.76
N LEU A 72 -0.85 -12.83 -6.68
CA LEU A 72 -2.14 -12.17 -6.60
C LEU A 72 -1.93 -10.67 -6.80
N VAL A 73 -2.48 -10.12 -7.88
CA VAL A 73 -2.42 -8.68 -8.17
C VAL A 73 -3.82 -8.10 -8.13
N ALA A 74 -4.15 -7.45 -7.02
CA ALA A 74 -5.43 -6.79 -6.84
C ALA A 74 -5.24 -5.32 -6.49
N GLY A 75 -5.99 -4.44 -7.16
CA GLY A 75 -6.08 -3.04 -6.80
C GLY A 75 -7.28 -2.81 -5.88
N PHE A 76 -8.21 -1.98 -6.35
CA PHE A 76 -9.31 -1.47 -5.53
C PHE A 76 -10.36 -2.53 -5.21
N ASP A 77 -10.93 -2.39 -4.02
CA ASP A 77 -12.02 -3.21 -3.50
C ASP A 77 -11.80 -4.74 -3.62
N PRO A 78 -10.65 -5.27 -3.15
CA PRO A 78 -10.34 -6.69 -3.26
C PRO A 78 -11.27 -7.55 -2.38
N ALA A 79 -11.83 -6.97 -1.32
CA ALA A 79 -12.69 -7.67 -0.36
C ALA A 79 -14.02 -8.10 -0.98
N HIS A 80 -14.67 -7.28 -1.81
CA HIS A 80 -15.93 -7.65 -2.47
C HIS A 80 -15.72 -8.56 -3.69
N GLN A 81 -14.52 -8.57 -4.28
CA GLN A 81 -14.17 -9.46 -5.39
C GLN A 81 -13.86 -10.91 -4.94
N ALA A 82 -13.73 -11.14 -3.63
CA ALA A 82 -13.33 -12.40 -3.02
C ALA A 82 -14.47 -13.45 -2.95
N SER A 83 -14.93 -13.95 -4.10
CA SER A 83 -15.98 -14.98 -4.13
C SER A 83 -15.52 -16.32 -3.54
N PRO A 84 -16.42 -17.15 -2.97
CA PRO A 84 -16.05 -18.46 -2.41
C PRO A 84 -15.32 -19.38 -3.41
N ASN A 85 -15.74 -19.38 -4.68
CA ASN A 85 -15.12 -20.17 -5.75
C ASN A 85 -13.71 -19.68 -6.09
N LEU A 86 -13.50 -18.36 -6.07
CA LEU A 86 -12.19 -17.77 -6.26
C LEU A 86 -11.26 -18.17 -5.11
N LEU A 87 -11.70 -18.00 -3.86
CA LEU A 87 -10.91 -18.35 -2.68
C LEU A 87 -10.60 -19.86 -2.64
N ALA A 88 -11.53 -20.72 -3.05
CA ALA A 88 -11.27 -22.16 -3.20
C ALA A 88 -10.20 -22.45 -4.26
N SER A 89 -10.24 -21.75 -5.40
CA SER A 89 -9.24 -21.92 -6.46
C SER A 89 -7.84 -21.44 -6.04
N ILE A 90 -7.76 -20.31 -5.32
CA ILE A 90 -6.49 -19.79 -4.76
C ILE A 90 -5.91 -20.79 -3.75
N ARG A 91 -6.72 -21.31 -2.82
CA ARG A 91 -6.29 -22.36 -1.87
C ARG A 91 -5.79 -23.61 -2.58
N ARG A 92 -6.51 -24.07 -3.61
CA ARG A 92 -6.15 -25.25 -4.40
C ARG A 92 -4.77 -25.10 -5.06
N LEU A 93 -4.47 -23.93 -5.60
CA LEU A 93 -3.17 -23.67 -6.23
C LEU A 93 -2.05 -23.45 -5.22
N THR A 94 -2.37 -22.99 -4.00
CA THR A 94 -1.37 -22.64 -2.99
C THR A 94 -1.07 -23.83 -2.08
N THR A 95 -0.46 -24.88 -2.63
CA THR A 95 0.04 -26.02 -1.85
C THR A 95 1.27 -25.61 -1.02
N LYS A 96 1.78 -26.50 -0.16
CA LYS A 96 2.92 -26.21 0.74
C LYS A 96 4.19 -25.77 0.00
N THR A 97 4.38 -26.22 -1.25
CA THR A 97 5.57 -25.90 -2.06
C THR A 97 5.41 -24.64 -2.90
N VAL A 98 4.20 -24.09 -2.99
CA VAL A 98 3.92 -22.92 -3.83
C VAL A 98 4.20 -21.64 -3.04
N THR A 99 5.05 -20.79 -3.62
CA THR A 99 5.28 -19.45 -3.09
C THR A 99 4.11 -18.56 -3.47
N LEU A 100 3.44 -17.99 -2.48
CA LEU A 100 2.37 -17.02 -2.67
C LEU A 100 2.95 -15.61 -2.56
N LEU A 101 2.74 -14.79 -3.58
CA LEU A 101 3.11 -13.38 -3.57
C LEU A 101 1.85 -12.53 -3.73
N ALA A 102 1.49 -11.75 -2.72
CA ALA A 102 0.29 -10.93 -2.72
C ALA A 102 0.68 -9.45 -2.82
N ILE A 103 0.29 -8.81 -3.91
CA ILE A 103 0.65 -7.42 -4.21
C ILE A 103 -0.56 -6.54 -3.96
N ASP A 104 -0.36 -5.46 -3.19
CA ASP A 104 -1.35 -4.42 -2.95
C ASP A 104 -2.60 -5.02 -2.26
N GLY A 105 -3.78 -4.91 -2.87
CA GLY A 105 -5.00 -5.56 -2.40
C GLY A 105 -4.97 -7.09 -2.44
N GLY A 106 -3.96 -7.70 -3.07
CA GLY A 106 -3.82 -9.16 -3.15
C GLY A 106 -3.74 -9.83 -1.77
N ALA A 107 -3.22 -9.12 -0.76
CA ALA A 107 -3.14 -9.60 0.61
C ALA A 107 -4.53 -9.90 1.20
N TRP A 108 -5.56 -9.12 0.85
CA TRP A 108 -6.95 -9.36 1.27
C TRP A 108 -7.47 -10.72 0.79
N LEU A 109 -7.20 -11.08 -0.46
CA LEU A 109 -7.60 -12.37 -1.01
C LEU A 109 -6.86 -13.53 -0.33
N ALA A 110 -5.56 -13.36 -0.08
CA ALA A 110 -4.76 -14.35 0.62
C ALA A 110 -5.24 -14.55 2.07
N ALA A 111 -5.54 -13.47 2.80
CA ALA A 111 -6.07 -13.52 4.16
C ALA A 111 -7.47 -14.14 4.20
N LYS A 112 -8.39 -13.73 3.32
CA LYS A 112 -9.73 -14.35 3.21
C LYS A 112 -9.69 -15.83 2.85
N ALA A 113 -8.63 -16.26 2.16
CA ALA A 113 -8.39 -17.67 1.85
C ALA A 113 -7.76 -18.45 3.04
N GLY A 114 -7.48 -17.80 4.18
CA GLY A 114 -6.79 -18.39 5.34
C GLY A 114 -5.31 -18.69 5.08
N LEU A 115 -4.72 -18.11 4.02
CA LEU A 115 -3.35 -18.44 3.60
C LEU A 115 -2.29 -17.62 4.31
N LEU A 116 -2.69 -16.59 5.06
CA LEU A 116 -1.81 -15.73 5.86
C LEU A 116 -1.95 -15.97 7.37
N ASP A 117 -2.81 -16.89 7.80
CA ASP A 117 -3.03 -17.18 9.22
C ASP A 117 -1.73 -17.67 9.87
N GLY A 118 -1.33 -17.02 10.96
CA GLY A 118 -0.06 -17.29 11.66
C GLY A 118 1.18 -16.68 10.99
N HIS A 119 1.03 -15.93 9.90
CA HIS A 119 2.15 -15.30 9.20
C HIS A 119 2.26 -13.80 9.50
N ASN A 120 3.49 -13.28 9.32
CA ASN A 120 3.68 -11.83 9.19
C ASN A 120 3.27 -11.42 7.78
N ALA A 121 2.50 -10.35 7.64
CA ALA A 121 2.10 -9.83 6.34
C ALA A 121 1.96 -8.30 6.35
N THR A 122 1.91 -7.71 5.17
CA THR A 122 1.56 -6.31 4.96
C THR A 122 0.50 -6.21 3.85
N THR A 123 -0.17 -5.07 3.77
CA THR A 123 -1.07 -4.70 2.67
C THR A 123 -0.89 -3.21 2.39
N HIS A 124 -1.66 -2.61 1.49
CA HIS A 124 -1.56 -1.18 1.22
C HIS A 124 -1.75 -0.37 2.50
N TRP A 125 -0.98 0.71 2.67
CA TRP A 125 -0.97 1.52 3.89
C TRP A 125 -2.35 2.05 4.29
N GLU A 126 -3.23 2.32 3.31
CA GLU A 126 -4.61 2.75 3.56
C GLU A 126 -5.46 1.70 4.28
N ASP A 127 -5.10 0.42 4.13
CA ASP A 127 -5.87 -0.72 4.61
C ASP A 127 -5.26 -1.37 5.85
N LEU A 128 -4.05 -0.99 6.28
CA LEU A 128 -3.31 -1.72 7.33
C LEU A 128 -4.12 -1.92 8.62
N GLU A 129 -4.80 -0.88 9.09
CA GLU A 129 -5.61 -0.91 10.32
C GLU A 129 -6.82 -1.84 10.17
N ILE A 130 -7.65 -1.61 9.13
CA ILE A 130 -8.85 -2.40 8.87
C ILE A 130 -8.48 -3.87 8.59
N PHE A 131 -7.38 -4.11 7.88
CA PHE A 131 -6.88 -5.45 7.59
C PHE A 131 -6.45 -6.18 8.88
N ALA A 132 -5.77 -5.49 9.80
CA ALA A 132 -5.39 -6.07 11.11
C ALA A 132 -6.61 -6.41 11.97
N GLU A 133 -7.62 -5.55 11.97
CA GLU A 133 -8.89 -5.79 12.67
C GLU A 133 -9.66 -6.97 12.07
N THR A 134 -9.68 -7.08 10.74
CA THR A 134 -10.43 -8.12 10.03
C THR A 134 -9.78 -9.49 10.13
N PHE A 135 -8.44 -9.55 10.18
CA PHE A 135 -7.67 -10.81 10.19
C PHE A 135 -6.75 -10.90 11.41
N PRO A 136 -7.30 -11.13 12.61
CA PRO A 136 -6.51 -11.15 13.85
C PRO A 136 -5.48 -12.31 13.93
N ALA A 137 -5.62 -13.33 13.08
CA ALA A 137 -4.65 -14.40 12.95
C ALA A 137 -3.38 -13.97 12.17
N VAL A 138 -3.40 -12.81 11.51
CA VAL A 138 -2.28 -12.29 10.72
C VAL A 138 -1.53 -11.23 11.53
N THR A 139 -0.21 -11.38 11.63
CA THR A 139 0.62 -10.34 12.27
C THR A 139 0.94 -9.25 11.25
N VAL A 140 0.12 -8.20 11.22
CA VAL A 140 0.26 -7.09 10.27
C VAL A 140 1.48 -6.23 10.59
N LYS A 141 2.26 -5.89 9.56
CA LYS A 141 3.42 -5.00 9.64
C LYS A 141 3.21 -3.80 8.74
N ASN A 142 3.47 -2.61 9.27
CA ASN A 142 3.72 -1.43 8.44
C ASN A 142 5.13 -1.56 7.83
N ALA A 143 5.22 -2.17 6.65
CA ALA A 143 6.45 -2.46 5.95
C ALA A 143 6.20 -2.36 4.45
N ARG A 144 7.22 -2.02 3.66
CA ARG A 144 7.12 -2.04 2.19
C ARG A 144 6.68 -3.41 1.69
N TYR A 145 7.41 -4.44 2.10
CA TYR A 145 7.04 -5.82 1.82
C TYR A 145 7.48 -6.73 2.96
N VAL A 146 6.80 -7.86 3.10
CA VAL A 146 7.05 -8.86 4.15
C VAL A 146 7.21 -10.22 3.50
N VAL A 147 8.31 -10.90 3.87
CA VAL A 147 8.57 -12.30 3.52
C VAL A 147 8.38 -13.14 4.77
N SER A 148 7.35 -13.99 4.79
CA SER A 148 7.06 -14.93 5.88
C SER A 148 6.98 -16.35 5.33
N GLY A 149 8.13 -17.03 5.27
CA GLY A 149 8.24 -18.35 4.64
C GLY A 149 7.85 -18.28 3.15
N ALA A 150 6.86 -19.08 2.75
CA ALA A 150 6.31 -19.09 1.39
C ALA A 150 5.12 -18.11 1.20
N ARG A 151 4.93 -17.15 2.13
CA ARG A 151 3.89 -16.11 2.08
C ARG A 151 4.52 -14.74 2.03
N TRP A 152 4.49 -14.13 0.85
CA TRP A 152 5.13 -12.85 0.55
C TRP A 152 4.04 -11.84 0.27
N THR A 153 4.15 -10.65 0.84
CA THR A 153 3.15 -9.60 0.68
C THR A 153 3.82 -8.25 0.48
N SER A 154 3.24 -7.38 -0.35
CA SER A 154 3.74 -6.02 -0.57
C SER A 154 2.62 -4.99 -0.48
N GLY A 155 2.96 -3.80 0.03
CA GLY A 155 2.02 -2.70 0.25
C GLY A 155 1.66 -1.88 -0.98
N GLY A 156 2.01 -2.33 -2.19
CA GLY A 156 1.76 -1.60 -3.43
C GLY A 156 2.79 -1.89 -4.50
N ALA A 157 2.72 -1.15 -5.62
CA ALA A 157 3.52 -1.46 -6.80
C ALA A 157 5.03 -1.22 -6.64
N ALA A 158 5.46 -0.09 -6.08
CA ALA A 158 6.89 0.16 -5.86
C ALA A 158 7.51 -0.82 -4.84
N PRO A 159 6.86 -1.11 -3.69
CA PRO A 159 7.29 -2.21 -2.84
C PRO A 159 7.24 -3.59 -3.51
N ALA A 160 6.30 -3.83 -4.42
CA ALA A 160 6.26 -5.07 -5.20
C ALA A 160 7.49 -5.20 -6.11
N LEU A 161 7.93 -4.12 -6.76
CA LEU A 161 9.17 -4.12 -7.53
C LEU A 161 10.37 -4.55 -6.67
N ASP A 162 10.50 -3.96 -5.47
CA ASP A 162 11.55 -4.33 -4.51
C ASP A 162 11.45 -5.80 -4.09
N MET A 163 10.25 -6.28 -3.81
CA MET A 163 9.97 -7.66 -3.45
C MET A 163 10.31 -8.64 -4.59
N MET A 164 10.01 -8.29 -5.84
CA MET A 164 10.32 -9.10 -7.01
C MET A 164 11.83 -9.11 -7.32
N LEU A 165 12.54 -8.01 -7.08
CA LEU A 165 14.00 -7.98 -7.14
C LEU A 165 14.61 -8.87 -6.04
N HIS A 166 14.04 -8.86 -4.85
CA HIS A 166 14.42 -9.77 -3.77
C HIS A 166 14.19 -11.25 -4.14
N LEU A 167 13.06 -11.57 -4.79
CA LEU A 167 12.80 -12.91 -5.32
C LEU A 167 13.88 -13.35 -6.30
N ILE A 168 14.24 -12.48 -7.26
CA ILE A 168 15.29 -12.76 -8.23
C ILE A 168 16.64 -12.96 -7.54
N ALA A 169 16.95 -12.14 -6.53
CA ALA A 169 18.19 -12.26 -5.78
C ALA A 169 18.28 -13.60 -5.02
N GLN A 170 17.16 -14.05 -4.43
CA GLN A 170 17.11 -15.35 -3.75
C GLN A 170 17.24 -16.53 -4.71
N GLN A 171 16.63 -16.46 -5.89
CA GLN A 171 16.59 -17.60 -6.82
C GLN A 171 17.77 -17.66 -7.79
N GLN A 172 18.27 -16.51 -8.23
CA GLN A 172 19.26 -16.40 -9.31
C GLN A 172 20.53 -15.65 -8.88
N GLY A 173 20.58 -15.22 -7.62
CA GLY A 173 21.71 -14.52 -7.04
C GLY A 173 21.62 -12.98 -7.17
N PRO A 174 22.32 -12.26 -6.29
CA PRO A 174 22.22 -10.81 -6.17
C PRO A 174 22.74 -10.05 -7.41
N GLN A 175 23.65 -10.65 -8.18
CA GLN A 175 24.23 -10.02 -9.37
C GLN A 175 23.18 -9.83 -10.48
N LEU A 176 22.33 -10.84 -10.72
CA LEU A 176 21.27 -10.72 -11.73
C LEU A 176 20.21 -9.71 -11.28
N ALA A 177 19.80 -9.76 -10.01
CA ALA A 177 18.87 -8.80 -9.44
C ALA A 177 19.37 -7.35 -9.61
N ALA A 178 20.65 -7.10 -9.32
CA ALA A 178 21.26 -5.77 -9.49
C ALA A 178 21.27 -5.31 -10.96
N LYS A 179 21.54 -6.21 -11.92
CA LYS A 179 21.45 -5.89 -13.36
C LYS A 179 20.02 -5.53 -13.78
N VAL A 180 19.03 -6.26 -13.27
CA VAL A 180 17.60 -5.97 -13.52
C VAL A 180 17.23 -4.61 -12.95
N ALA A 181 17.58 -4.34 -11.69
CA ALA A 181 17.34 -3.05 -11.03
C ALA A 181 17.99 -1.88 -11.81
N ALA A 182 19.25 -2.04 -12.22
CA ALA A 182 19.96 -1.04 -13.03
C ALA A 182 19.26 -0.80 -14.38
N GLY A 183 18.72 -1.84 -15.02
CA GLY A 183 17.94 -1.72 -16.25
C GLY A 183 16.64 -0.92 -16.10
N PHE A 184 16.12 -0.78 -14.88
CA PHE A 184 14.97 0.07 -14.55
C PHE A 184 15.36 1.44 -14.00
N ILE A 185 16.66 1.74 -13.92
CA ILE A 185 17.17 2.96 -13.26
C ILE A 185 16.67 3.01 -11.79
N HIS A 186 16.57 1.84 -11.16
CA HIS A 186 16.11 1.68 -9.78
C HIS A 186 17.31 1.63 -8.83
N THR A 187 17.67 2.79 -8.26
CA THR A 187 18.91 2.98 -7.48
C THR A 187 18.70 2.92 -5.97
N ALA A 188 17.49 3.19 -5.49
CA ALA A 188 17.16 3.14 -4.08
C ALA A 188 16.75 1.72 -3.68
N HIS A 189 17.39 1.18 -2.64
CA HIS A 189 16.97 -0.07 -1.98
C HIS A 189 16.53 0.26 -0.55
N PRO A 190 15.33 0.84 -0.35
CA PRO A 190 14.76 0.94 0.99
C PRO A 190 14.76 -0.44 1.65
N ALA A 191 14.95 -0.48 2.97
CA ALA A 191 14.88 -1.76 3.67
C ALA A 191 13.45 -2.34 3.55
N PRO A 192 13.29 -3.67 3.51
CA PRO A 192 11.97 -4.30 3.42
C PRO A 192 11.02 -3.83 4.54
N SER A 193 11.60 -3.68 5.74
CA SER A 193 10.94 -3.24 6.96
C SER A 193 10.73 -1.72 7.05
N ASP A 194 11.21 -0.94 6.08
CA ASP A 194 10.93 0.49 6.07
C ASP A 194 9.41 0.68 6.03
N PRO A 195 8.86 1.58 6.85
CA PRO A 195 7.42 1.80 6.88
C PRO A 195 6.94 2.27 5.50
N GLN A 196 5.72 1.87 5.16
CA GLN A 196 5.04 2.49 4.04
C GLN A 196 4.79 3.95 4.38
N ILE A 197 5.15 4.80 3.43
CA ILE A 197 5.12 6.23 3.62
C ILE A 197 3.70 6.70 3.27
N ARG A 198 2.89 7.00 4.30
CA ARG A 198 1.49 7.49 4.21
C ARG A 198 1.37 8.83 3.48
N HIS A 199 2.43 9.64 3.56
CA HIS A 199 2.53 10.97 2.98
C HIS A 199 3.93 11.14 2.43
N LEU A 200 4.12 11.73 1.23
CA LEU A 200 5.45 12.15 0.75
C LEU A 200 6.24 12.65 1.97
N PRO A 201 7.47 12.16 2.24
CA PRO A 201 8.28 12.81 3.24
C PRO A 201 8.34 14.24 2.77
N SER A 202 7.70 15.16 3.49
CA SER A 202 7.43 16.49 2.94
C SER A 202 8.77 16.99 2.43
N THR A 203 8.84 17.17 1.11
CA THR A 203 10.07 17.56 0.43
C THR A 203 10.48 18.86 1.10
N GLY A 204 11.57 18.84 1.88
CA GLY A 204 11.98 19.96 2.74
C GLY A 204 12.10 19.65 4.24
N HIS A 205 11.74 18.45 4.73
CA HIS A 205 12.05 18.10 6.13
C HIS A 205 13.55 17.90 6.36
N ASN A 206 14.12 18.63 7.32
CA ASN A 206 15.36 18.23 7.98
C ASN A 206 15.07 17.20 9.10
N ARG A 207 16.12 16.58 9.65
CA ARG A 207 16.02 15.53 10.68
C ARG A 207 15.12 15.88 11.87
N ILE A 208 15.13 17.14 12.32
CA ILE A 208 14.30 17.57 13.47
C ILE A 208 12.84 17.68 13.05
N THR A 209 12.57 18.31 11.92
CA THR A 209 11.20 18.47 11.44
C THR A 209 10.57 17.16 10.98
N ALA A 210 11.36 16.22 10.45
CA ALA A 210 10.90 14.86 10.12
C ALA A 210 10.44 14.11 11.37
N ARG A 211 11.27 14.09 12.43
CA ARG A 211 10.89 13.45 13.70
C ARG A 211 9.68 14.12 14.36
N ALA A 212 9.58 15.45 14.28
CA ALA A 212 8.40 16.16 14.76
C ALA A 212 7.15 15.78 13.96
N HIS A 213 7.28 15.65 12.64
CA HIS A 213 6.23 15.21 11.73
C HIS A 213 5.75 13.80 12.08
N GLU A 214 6.66 12.85 12.27
CA GLU A 214 6.34 11.47 12.68
C GLU A 214 5.54 11.44 14.00
N VAL A 215 5.95 12.24 15.00
CA VAL A 215 5.22 12.35 16.27
C VAL A 215 3.83 12.96 16.06
N MET A 216 3.70 13.97 15.20
CA MET A 216 2.41 14.59 14.88
C MET A 216 1.47 13.60 14.18
N GLU A 217 1.96 12.89 13.16
CA GLU A 217 1.17 11.89 12.42
C GLU A 217 0.68 10.74 13.31
N ALA A 218 1.50 10.32 14.27
CA ALA A 218 1.13 9.28 15.22
C ALA A 218 0.06 9.70 16.24
N HIS A 219 -0.30 10.99 16.32
CA HIS A 219 -1.23 11.53 17.34
C HIS A 219 -2.28 12.47 16.72
N LEU A 220 -2.74 12.20 15.49
CA LEU A 220 -3.73 13.05 14.81
C LEU A 220 -5.10 13.08 15.51
N ASP A 221 -5.50 11.97 16.13
CA ASP A 221 -6.74 11.76 16.88
C ASP A 221 -6.72 12.49 18.23
N THR A 222 -5.59 12.42 18.94
CA THR A 222 -5.37 12.99 20.27
C THR A 222 -4.13 13.91 20.23
N PRO A 223 -4.27 15.14 19.68
CA PRO A 223 -3.12 15.97 19.35
C PRO A 223 -2.34 16.43 20.57
N LEU A 224 -1.06 16.06 20.61
CA LEU A 224 -0.11 16.58 21.59
C LEU A 224 0.08 18.10 21.44
N ARG A 225 0.33 18.78 22.56
CA ARG A 225 0.67 20.20 22.49
C ARG A 225 2.08 20.34 21.93
N ILE A 226 2.34 21.42 21.18
CA ILE A 226 3.66 21.69 20.61
C ILE A 226 4.80 21.66 21.66
N PRO A 227 4.62 22.15 22.90
CA PRO A 227 5.64 22.00 23.94
C PRO A 227 5.97 20.54 24.29
N ASP A 228 4.98 19.65 24.28
CA ASP A 228 5.17 18.24 24.59
C ASP A 228 5.96 17.54 23.47
N ILE A 229 5.68 17.89 22.21
CA ILE A 229 6.43 17.42 21.05
C ILE A 229 7.88 17.92 21.10
N ALA A 230 8.07 19.20 21.42
CA ALA A 230 9.41 19.78 21.56
C ALA A 230 10.21 19.07 22.66
N ALA A 231 9.59 18.80 23.81
CA ALA A 231 10.21 18.08 24.92
C ALA A 231 10.63 16.65 24.52
N ARG A 232 9.78 15.91 23.80
CA ARG A 232 10.12 14.56 23.27
C ARG A 232 11.34 14.57 22.34
N LEU A 233 11.58 15.70 21.66
CA LEU A 233 12.72 15.88 20.76
C LEU A 233 13.95 16.49 21.45
N ALA A 234 13.90 16.70 22.77
CA ALA A 234 14.91 17.42 23.55
C ALA A 234 15.16 18.85 23.03
N LEU A 235 14.10 19.55 22.63
CA LEU A 235 14.12 20.93 22.12
C LEU A 235 13.22 21.85 22.95
N SER A 236 13.53 23.14 22.94
CA SER A 236 12.59 24.15 23.41
C SER A 236 11.51 24.40 22.35
N PRO A 237 10.28 24.84 22.74
CA PRO A 237 9.21 25.16 21.80
C PRO A 237 9.63 26.22 20.76
N ARG A 238 10.44 27.20 21.19
CA ARG A 238 11.00 28.23 20.32
C ARG A 238 11.92 27.67 19.25
N ARG A 239 12.77 26.70 19.61
CA ARG A 239 13.69 26.06 18.66
C ARG A 239 12.94 25.22 17.64
N LEU A 240 11.91 24.48 18.09
CA LEU A 240 11.02 23.75 17.18
C LEU A 240 10.29 24.71 16.22
N GLN A 241 9.77 25.83 16.73
CA GLN A 241 9.16 26.88 15.91
C GLN A 241 10.10 27.40 14.83
N GLN A 242 11.37 27.69 15.18
CA GLN A 242 12.37 28.14 14.21
C GLN A 242 12.64 27.10 13.13
N HIS A 243 12.79 25.81 13.50
CA HIS A 243 13.02 24.75 12.51
C HIS A 243 11.88 24.65 11.49
N PHE A 244 10.62 24.74 11.92
CA PHE A 244 9.48 24.74 11.02
C PHE A 244 9.38 26.02 10.19
N GLN A 245 9.65 27.19 10.79
CA GLN A 245 9.64 28.47 10.06
C GLN A 245 10.71 28.49 8.96
N THR A 246 11.92 28.01 9.25
CA THR A 246 13.02 27.97 8.27
C THR A 246 12.78 26.95 7.17
N GLN A 247 12.15 25.80 7.46
CA GLN A 247 11.94 24.76 6.44
C GLN A 247 10.66 24.95 5.61
N PHE A 248 9.57 25.40 6.23
CA PHE A 248 8.24 25.44 5.59
C PHE A 248 7.61 26.82 5.54
N GLY A 249 8.25 27.84 6.13
CA GLY A 249 7.69 29.19 6.18
C GLY A 249 6.49 29.34 7.13
N HIS A 250 6.16 28.31 7.92
CA HIS A 250 5.04 28.34 8.86
C HIS A 250 5.36 27.66 10.19
N SER A 251 4.49 27.85 11.18
CA SER A 251 4.64 27.27 12.52
C SER A 251 4.41 25.75 12.56
N PRO A 252 4.97 25.03 13.56
CA PRO A 252 4.64 23.62 13.82
C PRO A 252 3.16 23.44 14.15
N LYS A 253 2.50 24.43 14.77
CA LYS A 253 1.06 24.39 15.04
C LYS A 253 0.25 24.42 13.74
N ALA A 254 0.62 25.29 12.80
CA ALA A 254 -0.04 25.37 11.50
C ALA A 254 0.20 24.08 10.69
N HIS A 255 1.44 23.57 10.69
CA HIS A 255 1.77 22.28 10.08
C HIS A 255 0.91 21.15 10.62
N TYR A 256 0.81 21.04 11.94
CA TYR A 256 0.05 19.98 12.59
C TYR A 256 -1.46 20.07 12.28
N ALA A 257 -2.00 21.29 12.25
CA ALA A 257 -3.39 21.50 11.84
C ALA A 257 -3.63 21.09 10.37
N ALA A 258 -2.67 21.36 9.48
CA ALA A 258 -2.75 20.95 8.08
C ALA A 258 -2.69 19.42 7.91
N LEU A 259 -1.83 18.72 8.66
CA LEU A 259 -1.80 17.25 8.65
C LEU A 259 -3.15 16.64 9.05
N ARG A 260 -3.71 17.14 10.16
CA ARG A 260 -5.01 16.68 10.66
C ARG A 260 -6.15 16.96 9.67
N LEU A 261 -6.11 18.12 9.03
CA LEU A 261 -7.09 18.47 8.01
C LEU A 261 -6.95 17.62 6.74
N SER A 262 -5.72 17.30 6.33
CA SER A 262 -5.43 16.43 5.20
C SER A 262 -5.97 15.02 5.42
N GLU A 263 -5.76 14.46 6.62
CA GLU A 263 -6.31 13.14 6.96
C GLU A 263 -7.84 13.18 7.02
N ALA A 264 -8.43 14.23 7.57
CA ALA A 264 -9.89 14.38 7.56
C ALA A 264 -10.44 14.44 6.13
N HIS A 265 -9.76 15.16 5.22
CA HIS A 265 -10.13 15.20 3.80
C HIS A 265 -10.09 13.81 3.16
N ARG A 266 -9.03 13.03 3.42
CA ARG A 266 -8.93 11.65 2.93
C ARG A 266 -10.10 10.80 3.42
N LEU A 267 -10.43 10.84 4.71
CA LEU A 267 -11.57 10.08 5.27
C LEU A 267 -12.91 10.55 4.69
N ILE A 268 -13.06 11.84 4.42
CA ILE A 268 -14.27 12.40 3.79
C ILE A 268 -14.49 11.83 2.38
N THR A 269 -13.42 11.70 1.59
CA THR A 269 -13.49 11.32 0.17
C THR A 269 -13.41 9.82 -0.07
N THR A 270 -12.80 9.06 0.85
CA THR A 270 -12.59 7.61 0.72
C THR A 270 -13.57 6.75 1.51
N THR A 271 -14.28 7.32 2.49
CA THR A 271 -15.19 6.56 3.38
C THR A 271 -16.60 7.14 3.46
N THR A 272 -17.53 6.35 3.98
CA THR A 272 -18.91 6.75 4.30
C THR A 272 -19.10 7.19 5.76
N GLN A 273 -18.01 7.29 6.54
CA GLN A 273 -18.08 7.66 7.96
C GLN A 273 -18.78 9.01 8.19
N ASN A 274 -19.43 9.13 9.34
CA ASN A 274 -20.14 10.35 9.68
C ASN A 274 -19.13 11.51 9.93
N LEU A 275 -19.50 12.75 9.60
CA LEU A 275 -18.57 13.89 9.70
C LEU A 275 -18.21 14.26 11.15
N HIS A 276 -19.02 13.85 12.12
CA HIS A 276 -18.75 14.05 13.53
C HIS A 276 -17.62 13.13 14.01
N ASP A 277 -17.69 11.85 13.69
CA ASP A 277 -16.67 10.84 13.98
C ASP A 277 -15.36 11.20 13.30
N ILE A 278 -15.39 11.57 12.00
CA ILE A 278 -14.19 12.02 11.28
C ILE A 278 -13.55 13.23 11.99
N ALA A 279 -14.35 14.16 12.50
CA ALA A 279 -13.80 15.29 13.24
C ALA A 279 -13.09 14.82 14.51
N LEU A 280 -13.69 13.91 15.29
CA LEU A 280 -13.10 13.39 16.51
C LEU A 280 -11.84 12.56 16.26
N THR A 281 -11.85 11.65 15.28
CA THR A 281 -10.70 10.78 14.95
C THR A 281 -9.54 11.53 14.29
N THR A 282 -9.76 12.76 13.86
CA THR A 282 -8.70 13.68 13.37
C THR A 282 -8.45 14.84 14.34
N GLY A 283 -8.91 14.68 15.58
CA GLY A 283 -8.62 15.54 16.74
C GLY A 283 -9.32 16.90 16.73
N PHE A 284 -10.25 17.15 15.81
CA PHE A 284 -11.06 18.37 15.79
C PHE A 284 -12.09 18.32 16.91
N SER A 285 -12.27 19.45 17.61
CA SER A 285 -13.22 19.54 18.71
C SER A 285 -14.70 19.50 18.29
N SER A 286 -14.99 19.69 17.00
CA SER A 286 -16.35 19.63 16.47
C SER A 286 -16.37 19.49 14.94
N GLN A 287 -17.48 18.93 14.44
CA GLN A 287 -17.81 18.90 13.01
C GLN A 287 -17.81 20.30 12.38
N SER A 288 -18.32 21.30 13.10
CA SER A 288 -18.33 22.70 12.63
C SER A 288 -16.93 23.28 12.51
N GLY A 289 -16.02 22.89 13.42
CA GLY A 289 -14.60 23.23 13.34
C GLY A 289 -13.94 22.64 12.09
N LEU A 290 -14.12 21.33 11.87
CA LEU A 290 -13.63 20.64 10.67
C LEU A 290 -14.19 21.27 9.38
N SER A 291 -15.50 21.52 9.33
CA SER A 291 -16.15 22.07 8.13
C SER A 291 -15.62 23.45 7.75
N ARG A 292 -15.35 24.32 8.73
CA ARG A 292 -14.73 25.63 8.48
C ARG A 292 -13.29 25.50 8.00
N ALA A 293 -12.49 24.63 8.64
CA ALA A 293 -11.11 24.40 8.23
C ALA A 293 -11.03 23.83 6.82
N HIS A 294 -11.90 22.86 6.50
CA HIS A 294 -11.99 22.24 5.18
C HIS A 294 -12.42 23.25 4.10
N MET A 295 -13.42 24.09 4.38
CA MET A 295 -13.83 25.16 3.47
C MET A 295 -12.68 26.15 3.21
N ALA A 296 -11.96 26.55 4.26
CA ALA A 296 -10.85 27.48 4.14
C ALA A 296 -9.68 26.93 3.30
N GLN A 297 -9.38 25.63 3.42
CA GLN A 297 -8.25 25.01 2.73
C GLN A 297 -8.58 24.54 1.30
N TYR A 298 -9.76 23.95 1.10
CA TYR A 298 -10.12 23.27 -0.14
C TYR A 298 -11.20 24.01 -0.96
N GLY A 299 -11.72 25.12 -0.46
CA GLY A 299 -12.74 25.91 -1.15
C GLY A 299 -14.11 25.24 -1.27
N GLN A 300 -14.32 24.12 -0.57
CA GLN A 300 -15.58 23.38 -0.60
C GLN A 300 -15.93 22.75 0.74
N SER A 301 -17.23 22.47 0.94
CA SER A 301 -17.70 21.78 2.15
C SER A 301 -17.33 20.29 2.13
N PRO A 302 -17.16 19.65 3.31
CA PRO A 302 -16.94 18.20 3.40
C PRO A 302 -17.97 17.36 2.62
N ARG A 303 -19.25 17.76 2.66
CA ARG A 303 -20.32 17.05 1.92
C ARG A 303 -20.15 17.17 0.41
N ALA A 304 -19.78 18.36 -0.09
CA ALA A 304 -19.53 18.58 -1.51
C ALA A 304 -18.33 17.75 -1.99
N ALA A 305 -17.23 17.75 -1.22
CA ALA A 305 -16.05 16.94 -1.52
C ALA A 305 -16.37 15.44 -1.61
N ARG A 306 -17.19 14.92 -0.67
CA ARG A 306 -17.65 13.52 -0.70
C ARG A 306 -18.50 13.21 -1.93
N ALA A 307 -19.45 14.09 -2.26
CA ALA A 307 -20.30 13.90 -3.44
C ALA A 307 -19.47 13.89 -4.74
N GLN A 308 -18.47 14.77 -4.83
CA GLN A 308 -17.54 14.82 -5.97
C GLN A 308 -16.69 13.55 -6.07
N ALA A 309 -16.15 13.06 -4.95
CA ALA A 309 -15.37 11.81 -4.93
C ALA A 309 -16.20 10.60 -5.36
N LEU A 310 -17.45 10.49 -4.91
CA LEU A 310 -18.38 9.43 -5.32
C LEU A 310 -18.74 9.49 -6.81
N HIS A 311 -18.75 10.68 -7.41
CA HIS A 311 -18.98 10.83 -8.85
C HIS A 311 -17.77 10.37 -9.67
N LEU A 312 -16.55 10.59 -9.18
CA LEU A 312 -15.32 10.16 -9.86
C LEU A 312 -15.04 8.66 -9.74
N ALA A 313 -15.65 8.00 -8.75
CA ALA A 313 -15.55 6.56 -8.54
C ALA A 313 -16.56 5.73 -9.37
N ARG A 314 -17.43 6.38 -10.17
CA ARG A 314 -18.39 5.75 -11.10
C ARG A 314 -17.87 5.82 -12.53
#